data_AF-A0A2D5MRI6-F1
#
_entry.id   AF-A0A2D5MRI6-F1
#
_cell.length_a   1.000
_cell.length_b   1.000
_cell.length_c   1.000
_cell.angle_alpha   90.00
_cell.angle_beta   90.00
_cell.angle_gamma   90.00
#
_symmetry.space_group_name_H-M   'P 1'
#
loop_
_entity.id
_entity.type
_entity.pdbx_description
1 polymer ?
#
loop_
_entity_poly.entity_id
_entity_poly.type
_entity_poly.pdbx_seq_one_letter_code
_entity_poly.pdbx_strand_id
1 'polypeptide(L)'
;MVNNTTEKEILNELYDREGRFNKTKAVKARPQKKLTDYPDAKKHQLVSFIKSIIRIFGYTLIPFDLIWAASVLVVSEFIGIIEELV
;
A
#
# COMPACT_ATOMS: atom_id res chain seq x y z
N MET A 1 48.90 -20.45 -11.28
CA MET A 1 48.20 -21.75 -11.30
C MET A 1 47.21 -21.75 -10.15
N VAL A 2 45.92 -21.58 -10.43
CA VAL A 2 44.86 -21.78 -9.44
C VAL A 2 44.76 -23.28 -9.19
N ASN A 3 44.74 -23.70 -7.93
CA ASN A 3 44.75 -25.12 -7.58
C ASN A 3 43.32 -25.68 -7.53
N ASN A 4 43.17 -26.98 -7.78
CA ASN A 4 41.87 -27.68 -7.81
C ASN A 4 41.08 -27.59 -6.49
N THR A 5 41.73 -27.18 -5.41
CA THR A 5 41.10 -26.97 -4.10
C THR A 5 40.36 -25.64 -4.07
N THR A 6 41.00 -24.56 -4.53
CA THR A 6 40.38 -23.22 -4.61
C THR A 6 39.16 -23.17 -5.53
N GLU A 7 39.16 -23.89 -6.66
CA GLU A 7 37.98 -23.93 -7.54
C GLU A 7 36.79 -24.65 -6.90
N LYS A 8 37.05 -25.70 -6.10
CA LYS A 8 36.00 -26.42 -5.37
C LYS A 8 35.40 -25.59 -4.24
N GLU A 9 36.22 -24.79 -3.56
CA GLU A 9 35.75 -23.86 -2.53
C GLU A 9 34.86 -22.77 -3.14
N ILE A 10 35.30 -22.15 -4.24
CA ILE A 10 34.50 -21.13 -4.95
C ILE A 10 33.20 -21.74 -5.49
N LEU A 11 33.24 -22.96 -6.03
CA LEU A 11 32.04 -23.66 -6.48
C LEU A 11 31.07 -23.96 -5.33
N ASN A 12 31.57 -24.40 -4.18
CA ASN A 12 30.72 -24.62 -3.01
C ASN A 12 30.09 -23.31 -2.51
N GLU A 13 30.82 -22.20 -2.53
CA GLU A 13 30.30 -20.89 -2.14
C GLU A 13 29.21 -20.39 -3.12
N LEU A 14 29.40 -20.60 -4.43
CA LEU A 14 28.42 -20.23 -5.46
C LEU A 14 27.19 -21.15 -5.48
N TYR A 15 27.34 -22.42 -5.11
CA TYR A 15 26.28 -23.43 -5.15
C TYR A 15 25.63 -23.71 -3.79
N ASP A 16 26.02 -23.02 -2.71
CA ASP A 16 25.45 -23.20 -1.38
C ASP A 16 23.98 -22.75 -1.33
N ARG A 17 23.10 -23.73 -1.55
CA ARG A 17 21.64 -23.59 -1.50
C ARG A 17 21.11 -23.64 -0.07
N GLU A 18 21.86 -24.25 0.85
CA GLU A 18 21.38 -24.60 2.20
C GLU A 18 21.42 -23.39 3.15
N GLY A 19 22.35 -22.45 2.94
CA GLY A 19 22.43 -21.19 3.68
C GLY A 19 21.17 -20.31 3.59
N ARG A 20 20.28 -20.53 2.62
CA ARG A 20 19.01 -19.79 2.49
C ARG A 20 17.92 -20.26 3.47
N PHE A 21 17.94 -21.53 3.88
CA PHE A 21 16.88 -22.12 4.71
C PHE A 21 17.03 -21.80 6.20
N ASN A 22 18.21 -21.37 6.65
CA ASN A 22 18.45 -21.08 8.07
C ASN A 22 18.16 -19.60 8.45
N LYS A 23 17.84 -18.74 7.48
CA LYS A 23 17.50 -17.33 7.75
C LYS A 23 16.08 -17.16 8.31
N THR A 24 15.19 -18.10 8.04
CA THR A 24 13.77 -18.03 8.45
C THR A 24 13.54 -18.35 9.93
N LYS A 25 14.46 -19.04 10.63
CA LYS A 25 14.33 -19.31 12.07
C LYS A 25 14.88 -18.19 12.98
N ALA A 26 15.66 -17.26 12.43
CA ALA A 26 16.24 -16.15 13.19
C ALA A 26 15.43 -14.85 13.13
N VAL A 27 14.27 -14.83 12.46
CA VAL A 27 13.27 -13.77 12.65
C VAL A 27 12.56 -14.06 13.97
N LYS A 28 13.27 -13.76 15.07
CA LYS A 28 12.74 -13.65 16.43
C LYS A 28 11.36 -13.02 16.35
N ALA A 29 10.40 -13.65 17.03
CA ALA A 29 9.08 -13.11 17.33
C ALA A 29 9.23 -11.64 17.79
N ARG A 30 9.14 -10.72 16.83
CA ARG A 30 8.97 -9.30 17.14
C ARG A 30 7.62 -9.25 17.86
N PRO A 31 7.53 -8.60 19.03
CA PRO A 31 6.24 -8.40 19.65
C PRO A 31 5.36 -7.74 18.59
N GLN A 32 4.29 -8.45 18.19
CA GLN A 32 3.29 -7.94 17.26
C GLN A 32 2.79 -6.64 17.90
N LYS A 33 3.28 -5.50 17.42
CA LYS A 33 2.83 -4.18 17.86
C LYS A 33 1.34 -4.18 17.56
N LYS A 34 0.51 -4.29 18.61
CA LYS A 34 -0.94 -4.27 18.48
C LYS A 34 -1.29 -3.00 17.69
N LEU A 35 -1.77 -3.21 16.46
CA LEU A 35 -2.29 -2.19 15.58
C LEU A 35 -3.66 -1.80 16.13
N THR A 36 -3.70 -1.06 17.23
CA THR A 36 -4.97 -0.71 17.90
C THR A 36 -5.57 0.61 17.47
N ASP A 37 -4.99 1.31 16.49
CA ASP A 37 -5.51 2.57 15.95
C ASP A 37 -5.52 2.55 14.41
N TYR A 38 -6.05 1.48 13.81
CA TYR A 38 -6.43 1.56 12.40
C TYR A 38 -7.86 2.07 12.31
N PRO A 39 -8.11 3.20 11.60
CA PRO A 39 -9.47 3.61 11.30
C PRO A 39 -10.18 2.47 10.58
N ASP A 40 -11.49 2.36 10.79
CA ASP A 40 -12.29 1.25 10.27
C ASP A 40 -12.19 1.20 8.73
N ALA A 41 -11.33 0.29 8.24
CA ALA A 41 -10.94 0.20 6.84
C ALA A 41 -12.13 0.04 5.89
N LYS A 42 -13.24 -0.53 6.37
CA LYS A 42 -14.45 -0.71 5.57
C LYS A 42 -15.18 0.62 5.34
N LYS A 43 -15.22 1.47 6.35
CA LYS A 43 -15.82 2.81 6.25
C LYS A 43 -14.98 3.67 5.31
N HIS A 44 -13.66 3.67 5.55
CA HIS A 44 -12.66 4.33 4.72
C HIS A 44 -12.79 3.98 3.23
N GLN A 45 -12.99 2.70 2.94
CA GLN A 45 -13.12 2.22 1.58
C GLN A 45 -14.44 2.65 0.92
N LEU A 46 -15.54 2.66 1.67
CA LEU A 46 -16.86 3.03 1.16
C LEU A 46 -16.91 4.52 0.77
N VAL A 47 -16.41 5.40 1.62
CA VAL A 47 -16.45 6.86 1.36
C VAL A 47 -15.45 7.26 0.29
N SER A 48 -14.28 6.61 0.22
CA SER A 48 -13.37 6.78 -0.92
C SER A 48 -14.03 6.46 -2.26
N PHE A 49 -14.91 5.44 -2.27
CA PHE A 49 -15.71 5.09 -3.44
C PHE A 49 -16.77 6.16 -3.75
N ILE A 50 -17.49 6.63 -2.73
CA ILE A 50 -18.52 7.68 -2.86
C ILE A 50 -17.90 8.98 -3.40
N LYS A 51 -16.75 9.42 -2.86
CA LYS A 51 -16.00 10.59 -3.34
C LYS A 51 -15.71 10.49 -4.84
N SER A 52 -15.27 9.31 -5.29
CA SER A 52 -15.01 9.05 -6.71
C SER A 52 -16.27 9.17 -7.57
N ILE A 53 -17.41 8.62 -7.11
CA ILE A 53 -18.69 8.71 -7.84
C ILE A 53 -19.16 10.17 -7.94
N ILE A 54 -19.12 10.92 -6.84
CA ILE A 54 -19.53 12.35 -6.84
C ILE A 54 -18.65 13.15 -7.80
N ARG A 55 -17.36 12.84 -7.89
CA ARG A 55 -16.43 13.49 -8.83
C ARG A 55 -16.81 13.26 -10.29
N ILE A 56 -17.17 12.02 -10.64
CA ILE A 56 -17.64 11.66 -11.98
C ILE A 56 -18.95 12.40 -12.30
N PHE A 57 -19.85 12.54 -11.33
CA PHE A 57 -21.06 13.35 -11.46
C PHE A 57 -20.76 14.84 -11.68
N GLY A 58 -19.86 15.41 -10.89
CA GLY A 58 -19.42 16.80 -11.04
C GLY A 58 -18.85 17.09 -12.43
N TYR A 59 -18.05 16.17 -12.99
CA TYR A 59 -17.54 16.31 -14.35
C TYR A 59 -18.62 16.20 -15.43
N THR A 60 -19.64 15.38 -15.20
CA THR A 60 -20.80 15.31 -16.11
C THR A 60 -21.64 16.60 -16.09
N LEU A 61 -21.60 17.35 -14.99
CA LEU A 61 -22.30 18.64 -14.82
C LEU A 61 -21.57 19.83 -15.45
N ILE A 62 -20.26 19.75 -15.69
CA ILE A 62 -19.46 20.83 -16.32
C ILE A 62 -20.08 21.39 -17.61
N PRO A 63 -20.55 20.57 -18.58
CA PRO A 63 -21.14 21.10 -19.81
C PRO A 63 -22.49 21.81 -19.61
N PHE A 64 -23.15 21.64 -18.45
CA PHE A 64 -24.44 22.27 -18.15
C PHE A 64 -24.26 23.55 -17.34
N ASP A 65 -23.53 23.47 -16.22
CA ASP A 65 -23.31 24.62 -15.34
C ASP A 65 -22.00 24.46 -14.55
N LEU A 66 -21.05 25.34 -14.82
CA LEU A 66 -19.72 25.31 -14.22
C LEU A 66 -19.73 25.63 -12.72
N ILE A 67 -20.62 26.51 -12.27
CA ILE A 67 -20.69 26.94 -10.86
C ILE A 67 -21.21 25.77 -10.01
N TRP A 68 -22.25 25.09 -10.49
CA TRP A 68 -22.78 23.90 -9.84
C TRP A 68 -21.77 22.75 -9.87
N ALA A 69 -21.12 22.51 -11.02
CA ALA A 69 -20.09 21.48 -11.13
C ALA A 69 -18.93 21.71 -10.15
N ALA A 70 -18.40 22.94 -10.08
CA ALA A 70 -17.32 23.28 -9.17
C ALA A 70 -17.74 23.10 -7.70
N SER A 71 -18.96 23.53 -7.35
CA SER A 71 -19.48 23.38 -5.98
C SER A 71 -19.57 21.90 -5.56
N VAL A 72 -20.07 21.03 -6.44
CA VAL A 72 -20.16 19.58 -6.20
C VAL A 72 -18.77 18.95 -6.04
N LEU A 73 -17.80 19.34 -6.88
CA LEU A 73 -16.43 18.84 -6.80
C LEU A 73 -15.73 19.25 -5.49
N VAL A 74 -15.89 20.49 -5.05
CA VAL A 74 -15.33 20.99 -3.79
C VAL A 74 -15.93 20.25 -2.59
N VAL A 75 -17.24 20.02 -2.59
CA VAL A 75 -17.93 19.27 -1.52
C VAL A 75 -17.46 17.81 -1.49
N SER A 76 -17.24 17.18 -2.65
CA SER A 76 -16.72 15.80 -2.70
C SER A 76 -15.37 15.65 -2.01
N GLU A 77 -14.54 16.69 -2.08
CA GLU A 77 -13.21 16.70 -1.47
C GLU A 77 -13.26 16.96 0.03
N PHE A 78 -14.12 17.89 0.46
CA PHE A 78 -14.40 18.13 1.87
C PHE A 78 -14.89 16.87 2.59
N ILE A 79 -15.78 16.09 1.98
CA ILE A 79 -16.32 14.86 2.57
C ILE A 79 -15.21 13.87 2.92
N GLY A 80 -14.25 13.63 2.01
CA GLY A 80 -13.18 12.70 2.34
C GLY A 80 -12.06 13.27 3.20
N ILE A 81 -11.92 14.60 3.32
CA ILE A 81 -11.03 15.16 4.36
C ILE A 81 -11.64 14.91 5.74
N ILE A 82 -12.95 15.13 5.92
CA ILE A 82 -13.64 14.87 7.18
C ILE A 82 -13.59 13.39 7.55
N GLU A 83 -13.72 12.51 6.56
CA GLU A 83 -13.62 11.08 6.79
C GLU A 83 -12.21 10.63 7.18
N GLU A 84 -11.17 11.15 6.52
CA GLU A 84 -9.78 10.82 6.83
C GLU A 84 -9.34 11.35 8.23
N LEU A 85 -10.09 12.31 8.78
CA LEU A 85 -9.91 12.86 10.12
C LEU A 85 -10.70 12.11 11.22
N VAL A 86 -11.52 11.11 10.89
CA VAL A 86 -12.36 10.30 11.81
C VAL A 86 -11.82 8.89 11.98
#